data_AF-A0A9E4GYI7-F1
#
_entry.id   AF-A0A9E4GYI7-F1
#
_cell.length_a   1.000
_cell.length_b   1.000
_cell.length_c   1.000
_cell.angle_alpha   90.00
_cell.angle_beta   90.00
_cell.angle_gamma   90.00
#
_symmetry.space_group_name_H-M   'P 1'
#
loop_
_entity.id
_entity.type
_entity.pdbx_description
1 polymer ?
#
loop_
_entity_poly.entity_id
_entity_poly.type
_entity_poly.pdbx_seq_one_letter_code
_entity_poly.pdbx_strand_id
1 'polypeptide(L)'
;MNAPEYLHDLEQAFRKAEDPERAEQMTAYTRGQYEYYGIMAKPRTDMIRAHVRDHGLPADPVEVVELCWERPQREWQYVGMELSE
;
A
#
# COMPACT_ATOMS: atom_id res chain seq x y z
N MET A 1 6.32 -3.97 -16.96
CA MET A 1 6.57 -3.13 -15.77
C MET A 1 7.26 -4.03 -14.75
N ASN A 2 8.42 -3.63 -14.24
CA ASN A 2 9.09 -4.37 -13.16
C ASN A 2 8.41 -4.06 -11.81
N ALA A 3 8.73 -4.80 -10.75
CA ALA A 3 8.08 -4.65 -9.45
C ALA A 3 8.21 -3.21 -8.86
N PRO A 4 9.38 -2.54 -8.91
CA PRO A 4 9.50 -1.15 -8.45
C PRO A 4 8.63 -0.16 -9.22
N GLU A 5 8.58 -0.27 -10.56
CA GLU A 5 7.73 0.59 -11.40
C GLU A 5 6.24 0.34 -11.12
N TYR A 6 5.86 -0.92 -10.88
CA TYR A 6 4.48 -1.30 -10.56
C TYR A 6 4.00 -0.62 -9.28
N LEU A 7 4.82 -0.64 -8.23
CA LEU A 7 4.47 0.01 -6.97
C LEU A 7 4.55 1.54 -7.02
N HIS A 8 5.26 2.13 -7.99
CA HIS A 8 5.44 3.58 -8.06
C HIS A 8 4.11 4.33 -8.22
N ASP A 9 3.26 3.90 -9.15
CA ASP A 9 1.99 4.59 -9.42
C ASP A 9 1.02 4.46 -8.23
N LEU A 10 1.03 3.30 -7.56
CA LEU A 10 0.27 3.08 -6.33
C LEU A 10 0.81 3.95 -5.17
N GLU A 11 2.13 4.12 -5.06
CA GLU A 11 2.75 5.01 -4.09
C GLU A 11 2.30 6.46 -4.29
N GLN A 12 2.27 6.93 -5.54
CA GLN A 12 1.75 8.26 -5.86
C GLN A 12 0.27 8.42 -5.48
N ALA A 13 -0.53 7.38 -5.69
CA ALA A 13 -1.93 7.38 -5.28
C ALA A 13 -2.06 7.47 -3.75
N PHE A 14 -1.28 6.68 -2.99
CA PHE A 14 -1.28 6.74 -1.53
C PHE A 14 -0.84 8.10 -1.01
N ARG A 15 0.22 8.69 -1.55
CA ARG A 15 0.68 10.04 -1.18
C ARG A 15 -0.37 11.12 -1.43
N LYS A 16 -1.17 10.99 -2.49
CA LYS A 16 -2.28 11.92 -2.77
C LYS A 16 -3.47 11.74 -1.82
N ALA A 17 -3.64 10.54 -1.27
CA ALA A 17 -4.71 10.19 -0.35
C ALA A 17 -4.27 10.21 1.13
N GLU A 18 -3.03 10.61 1.39
CA GLU A 18 -2.44 10.68 2.72
C GLU A 18 -3.22 11.64 3.62
N ASP A 19 -3.41 11.22 4.86
CA ASP A 19 -4.09 11.97 5.90
C ASP A 19 -3.21 11.93 7.17
N PRO A 20 -2.36 12.94 7.39
CA PRO A 20 -1.40 12.96 8.49
C PRO A 20 -2.05 12.90 9.87
N GLU A 21 -3.22 13.54 10.06
CA GLU A 21 -3.93 13.52 11.34
C GLU A 21 -4.42 12.10 11.64
N ARG A 22 -4.96 11.41 10.62
CA ARG A 22 -5.38 10.01 10.76
C ARG A 22 -4.17 9.07 10.89
N ALA A 23 -3.07 9.33 10.19
CA ALA A 23 -1.84 8.56 10.30
C ALA A 23 -1.30 8.56 11.73
N GLU A 24 -1.31 9.72 12.41
CA GLU A 24 -0.91 9.85 13.81
C GLU A 24 -1.81 9.00 14.73
N GLN A 25 -3.14 9.08 14.52
CA GLN A 25 -4.10 8.28 15.30
C GLN A 25 -3.92 6.77 15.09
N MET A 26 -3.68 6.32 13.86
CA MET A 26 -3.45 4.91 13.53
C MET A 26 -2.11 4.40 14.09
N THR A 27 -1.08 5.24 14.05
CA THR A 27 0.23 4.97 14.67
C THR A 27 0.07 4.83 16.18
N ALA A 28 -0.65 5.73 16.84
CA ALA A 28 -0.94 5.65 18.27
C ALA A 28 -1.73 4.38 18.63
N TYR A 29 -2.74 4.04 17.82
CA TYR A 29 -3.54 2.81 18.00
C TYR A 29 -2.67 1.54 17.95
N THR A 30 -1.73 1.49 17.02
CA THR A 30 -0.76 0.38 16.90
C THR A 30 0.46 0.52 17.81
N ARG A 31 0.41 1.44 18.78
CA ARG A 31 1.47 1.69 19.77
C ARG A 31 2.83 1.99 19.14
N GLY A 32 2.81 2.68 17.99
CA GLY A 32 4.01 3.06 17.24
C GLY A 32 4.75 1.90 16.58
N GLN A 33 4.11 0.75 16.38
CA GLN A 33 4.75 -0.39 15.72
C GLN A 33 4.91 -0.20 14.21
N TYR A 34 4.10 0.66 13.60
CA TYR A 34 4.09 0.90 12.16
C TYR A 34 3.85 2.38 11.86
N GLU A 35 4.38 2.84 10.74
CA GLU A 35 3.98 4.10 10.14
C GLU A 35 2.70 3.90 9.32
N TYR A 36 2.01 5.00 9.01
CA TYR A 36 0.82 4.98 8.18
C TYR A 36 0.82 6.18 7.25
N TYR A 37 0.24 6.03 6.06
CA TYR A 37 -0.27 7.18 5.29
C TYR A 37 -1.57 7.71 5.87
N GLY A 38 -2.16 6.95 6.79
CA GLY A 38 -3.46 7.24 7.33
C GLY A 38 -4.50 6.96 6.28
N ILE A 39 -4.51 5.79 5.63
CA ILE A 39 -5.54 5.41 4.65
C ILE A 39 -6.38 4.27 5.24
N MET A 40 -7.69 4.50 5.34
CA MET A 40 -8.62 3.49 5.86
C MET A 40 -8.74 2.28 4.92
N ALA A 41 -9.14 1.14 5.48
CA ALA A 41 -9.19 -0.12 4.75
C ALA A 41 -10.00 -0.06 3.44
N LYS A 42 -11.21 0.52 3.46
CA LYS A 42 -12.07 0.59 2.26
C LYS A 42 -11.46 1.43 1.13
N PRO A 43 -11.04 2.70 1.36
CA PRO A 43 -10.32 3.47 0.35
C PRO A 43 -9.06 2.77 -0.16
N ARG A 44 -8.25 2.19 0.74
CA ARG A 44 -7.03 1.45 0.36
C ARG A 44 -7.34 0.28 -0.59
N THR A 45 -8.30 -0.57 -0.24
CA THR A 45 -8.70 -1.71 -1.08
C THR A 45 -9.26 -1.23 -2.43
N ASP A 46 -10.01 -0.12 -2.47
CA ASP A 46 -10.47 0.47 -3.74
C ASP A 46 -9.31 0.94 -4.62
N MET A 47 -8.28 1.55 -4.02
CA MET A 47 -7.08 2.01 -4.72
C MET A 47 -6.26 0.83 -5.26
N ILE A 48 -6.10 -0.25 -4.49
CA ILE A 48 -5.43 -1.48 -4.95
C ILE A 48 -6.18 -2.09 -6.14
N ARG A 49 -7.51 -2.22 -6.04
CA ARG A 49 -8.35 -2.74 -7.13
C ARG A 49 -8.30 -1.87 -8.38
N ALA A 50 -8.28 -0.55 -8.19
CA ALA A 50 -8.11 0.39 -9.30
C ALA A 50 -6.76 0.20 -9.99
N HIS A 51 -5.68 0.08 -9.20
CA HIS A 51 -4.34 -0.15 -9.71
C HIS A 51 -4.24 -1.47 -10.50
N VAL A 52 -4.77 -2.58 -9.96
CA VAL A 52 -4.80 -3.88 -10.68
C VAL A 52 -5.63 -3.80 -11.95
N ARG A 53 -6.76 -3.07 -11.95
CA ARG A 53 -7.58 -2.87 -13.14
C ARG A 53 -6.83 -2.09 -14.22
N ASP A 54 -6.07 -1.07 -13.84
CA ASP A 54 -5.44 -0.13 -14.77
C ASP A 54 -4.09 -0.66 -15.30
N HIS A 55 -3.37 -1.46 -14.50
CA HIS A 55 -2.03 -1.97 -14.83
C HIS A 55 -1.96 -3.50 -15.02
N GLY A 56 -3.03 -4.24 -14.68
CA GLY A 56 -3.00 -5.69 -14.62
C GLY A 56 -2.33 -6.21 -13.34
N LEU A 57 -2.12 -7.53 -13.27
CA LEU A 57 -1.30 -8.13 -12.21
C LEU A 57 0.19 -7.91 -12.51
N PRO A 58 1.05 -7.83 -11.47
CA PRO A 58 2.48 -7.68 -11.68
C PRO A 58 3.09 -8.92 -12.36
N ALA A 59 4.15 -8.71 -13.13
CA ALA A 59 4.85 -9.80 -13.80
C ALA A 59 5.57 -10.74 -12.82
N ASP A 60 6.05 -10.21 -11.70
CA ASP A 60 6.61 -10.96 -10.58
C ASP A 60 5.86 -10.59 -9.28
N PRO A 61 4.81 -11.35 -8.92
CA PRO A 61 4.05 -11.10 -7.70
C PRO A 61 4.87 -11.30 -6.42
N VAL A 62 5.88 -12.18 -6.44
CA VAL A 62 6.70 -12.47 -5.26
C VAL A 62 7.58 -11.28 -4.95
N GLU A 63 8.28 -10.75 -5.96
CA GLU A 63 9.11 -9.54 -5.81
C GLU A 63 8.27 -8.35 -5.33
N VAL A 64 7.04 -8.18 -5.85
CA VAL A 64 6.13 -7.11 -5.41
C VAL A 64 5.74 -7.25 -3.92
N VAL A 65 5.46 -8.47 -3.46
CA VAL A 65 5.10 -8.72 -2.05
C VAL A 65 6.30 -8.46 -1.13
N GLU A 66 7.50 -8.88 -1.53
CA GLU A 66 8.73 -8.61 -0.79
C GLU A 66 8.99 -7.10 -0.65
N LEU A 67 8.91 -6.36 -1.76
CA LEU A 67 9.06 -4.90 -1.75
C LEU A 67 7.98 -4.21 -0.90
N CYS A 68 6.75 -4.70 -0.90
CA CYS A 68 5.69 -4.21 -0.01
C CYS A 68 6.05 -4.41 1.47
N TRP A 69 6.72 -5.51 1.80
CA TRP A 69 7.07 -5.84 3.19
C TRP A 69 8.21 -4.99 3.75
N GLU A 70 9.11 -4.52 2.88
CA GLU A 70 10.22 -3.63 3.23
C GLU A 70 9.79 -2.19 3.54
N ARG A 71 8.56 -1.81 3.19
CA ARG A 71 8.08 -0.44 3.40
C ARG A 71 7.62 -0.21 4.84
N PRO A 72 7.88 0.99 5.41
CA PRO A 72 7.55 1.27 6.80
C PRO A 72 6.04 1.50 7.04
N GLN A 73 5.31 2.01 6.04
CA GLN A 73 3.87 2.25 6.18
C GLN A 73 3.07 0.95 6.10
N ARG A 74 2.20 0.71 7.08
CA ARG A 74 1.43 -0.54 7.22
C ARG A 74 0.54 -0.83 6.01
N GLU A 75 0.11 0.22 5.31
CA GLU A 75 -0.67 0.10 4.08
C GLU A 75 0.01 -0.80 3.05
N TRP A 76 1.35 -0.82 2.98
CA TRP A 76 2.08 -1.65 2.03
C TRP A 76 1.98 -3.14 2.33
N GLN A 77 2.08 -3.58 3.58
CA GLN A 77 1.89 -4.99 3.90
C GLN A 77 0.47 -5.46 3.57
N TYR A 78 -0.54 -4.57 3.68
CA TYR A 78 -1.88 -4.88 3.19
C TYR A 78 -1.97 -4.97 1.67
N VAL A 79 -1.24 -4.14 0.92
CA VAL A 79 -1.11 -4.29 -0.54
C VAL A 79 -0.54 -5.67 -0.88
N GLY A 80 0.56 -6.06 -0.23
CA GLY A 80 1.18 -7.38 -0.45
C GLY A 80 0.22 -8.53 -0.17
N MET A 81 -0.55 -8.46 0.93
CA MET A 81 -1.57 -9.47 1.24
C MET A 81 -2.64 -9.55 0.15
N GLU A 82 -3.22 -8.42 -0.26
CA GLU A 82 -4.31 -8.38 -1.26
C GLU A 82 -3.85 -8.82 -2.66
N LEU A 83 -2.57 -8.63 -3.01
CA LEU A 83 -1.99 -9.12 -4.27
C LEU A 83 -1.63 -10.61 -4.24
N SER A 84 -1.66 -11.24 -3.06
CA SER A 84 -1.34 -12.66 -2.87
C SER A 84 -2.57 -13.58 -2.76
N GLU A 85 -3.77 -13.01 -2.75
CA GLU A 85 -5.07 -13.73 -2.77
C GLU A 85 -5.51 -14.09 -4.19
#